data_AF-I7M629-F1
#
_entry.id   AF-I7M629-F1
#
_cell.length_a   1.000
_cell.length_b   1.000
_cell.length_c   1.000
_cell.angle_alpha   90.00
_cell.angle_beta   90.00
_cell.angle_gamma   90.00
#
_symmetry.space_group_name_H-M   'P 1'
#
loop_
_entity.id
_entity.type
_entity.pdbx_description
1 polymer ?
#
loop_
_entity_poly.entity_id
_entity_poly.type
_entity_poly.pdbx_seq_one_letter_code
_entity_poly.pdbx_strand_id
1 'polypeptide(L)'
;MSAENNTVSEQQNQLNDDWCFWYCPRFGHKNYINEDYSKNLKLLGECSTVEQFFSNYIYIQKPTNIESQNKVLFFRKGCTPLWEEWKCGGCWILLVQSDMYKNLNKIWEDLLLGCIGENFGNSNIIGVVLSIRRNRKAVIEIWMRDRDEEQKIKAGEELRKILDLKPDNLIFYYKDHVRSLTEGSTMKGSMGYQFVGTPVPTPMITNAINNATIEEIKNLEDLDI
;
A
#
# COMPACT_ATOMS: atom_id res chain seq x y z
N MET A 1 -36.51 -41.90 -13.32
CA MET A 1 -36.33 -40.47 -13.01
C MET A 1 -34.87 -40.14 -13.23
N SER A 2 -34.56 -39.54 -14.38
CA SER A 2 -33.25 -39.02 -14.72
C SER A 2 -32.99 -37.78 -13.86
N ALA A 3 -31.91 -37.79 -13.08
CA ALA A 3 -31.43 -36.58 -12.41
C ALA A 3 -30.88 -35.64 -13.49
N GLU A 4 -31.53 -34.50 -13.66
CA GLU A 4 -31.00 -33.40 -14.46
C GLU A 4 -29.75 -32.86 -13.78
N ASN A 5 -28.58 -33.15 -14.36
CA ASN A 5 -27.34 -32.49 -14.01
C ASN A 5 -27.44 -31.03 -14.46
N ASN A 6 -27.93 -30.16 -13.58
CA ASN A 6 -27.75 -28.72 -13.70
C ASN A 6 -26.26 -28.40 -13.50
N THR A 7 -25.47 -28.51 -14.57
CA THR A 7 -24.18 -27.83 -14.68
C THR A 7 -24.47 -26.33 -14.75
N VAL A 8 -24.60 -25.72 -13.58
CA VAL A 8 -24.49 -24.26 -13.44
C VAL A 8 -23.11 -23.92 -13.98
N SER A 9 -23.04 -23.26 -15.13
CA SER A 9 -21.78 -22.64 -15.56
C SER A 9 -21.36 -21.70 -14.44
N GLU A 10 -20.25 -21.97 -13.77
CA GLU A 10 -19.72 -21.11 -12.71
C GLU A 10 -19.43 -19.73 -13.31
N GLN A 11 -20.39 -18.82 -13.18
CA GLN A 11 -20.24 -17.44 -13.62
C GLN A 11 -19.26 -16.77 -12.67
N GLN A 12 -18.00 -16.69 -13.07
CA GLN A 12 -16.95 -16.01 -12.31
C GLN A 12 -17.11 -14.49 -12.42
N ASN A 13 -16.90 -13.81 -11.30
CA ASN A 13 -16.99 -12.36 -11.22
C ASN A 13 -15.67 -11.73 -11.65
N GLN A 14 -15.60 -11.26 -12.91
CA GLN A 14 -14.40 -10.63 -13.47
C GLN A 14 -14.07 -9.33 -12.74
N LEU A 15 -12.78 -9.11 -12.48
CA LEU A 15 -12.26 -7.82 -12.02
C LEU A 15 -12.13 -6.85 -13.20
N ASN A 16 -12.10 -5.55 -12.91
CA ASN A 16 -11.86 -4.53 -13.94
C ASN A 16 -10.46 -4.67 -14.55
N ASP A 17 -9.48 -5.02 -13.72
CA ASP A 17 -8.10 -5.26 -14.10
C ASP A 17 -7.58 -6.50 -13.39
N ASP A 18 -6.57 -7.13 -13.99
CA ASP A 18 -5.82 -8.21 -13.37
C ASP A 18 -4.88 -7.67 -12.30
N TRP A 19 -4.75 -8.41 -11.19
CA TRP A 19 -3.86 -8.07 -10.09
C TRP A 19 -2.93 -9.22 -9.72
N CYS A 20 -1.86 -8.90 -9.00
CA CYS A 20 -0.80 -9.82 -8.61
C CYS A 20 -0.42 -9.60 -7.15
N PHE A 21 -0.47 -10.66 -6.34
CA PHE A 21 0.11 -10.68 -5.01
C PHE A 21 1.61 -10.96 -5.10
N TRP A 22 2.38 -10.23 -4.31
CA TRP A 22 3.82 -10.42 -4.18
C TRP A 22 4.23 -10.48 -2.72
N TYR A 23 5.39 -11.09 -2.48
CA TYR A 23 6.02 -11.15 -1.18
C TYR A 23 7.50 -10.85 -1.31
N CYS A 24 8.00 -9.97 -0.45
CA CYS A 24 9.41 -9.68 -0.36
C CYS A 24 9.87 -9.96 1.07
N PRO A 25 10.55 -11.10 1.33
CA PRO A 25 11.18 -11.32 2.60
C PRO A 25 12.37 -10.36 2.74
N ARG A 26 12.58 -9.84 3.94
CA ARG A 26 13.83 -9.13 4.25
C ARG A 26 14.75 -10.10 4.98
N PHE A 27 15.78 -10.56 4.30
CA PHE A 27 16.88 -11.25 4.95
C PHE A 27 17.67 -10.23 5.77
N GLY A 28 17.97 -10.55 7.04
CA GLY A 28 18.54 -9.65 8.06
C GLY A 28 19.97 -9.14 7.81
N HIS A 29 20.33 -8.84 6.57
CA HIS A 29 21.60 -8.25 6.22
C HIS A 29 21.50 -6.72 6.25
N LYS A 30 22.45 -6.10 6.96
CA LYS A 30 22.56 -4.65 7.20
C LYS A 30 22.73 -3.79 5.93
N ASN A 31 23.04 -4.40 4.79
CA ASN A 31 23.32 -3.70 3.53
C ASN A 31 22.40 -4.20 2.42
N TYR A 32 21.11 -3.90 2.54
CA TYR A 32 20.13 -4.25 1.51
C TYR A 32 20.27 -3.29 0.32
N ILE A 33 20.87 -3.76 -0.77
CA ILE A 33 21.01 -2.99 -2.01
C ILE A 33 19.79 -3.30 -2.90
N ASN A 34 19.40 -2.40 -3.82
CA ASN A 34 18.25 -2.62 -4.73
C ASN A 34 18.33 -3.92 -5.53
N GLU A 35 19.53 -4.40 -5.84
CA GLU A 35 19.73 -5.71 -6.47
C GLU A 35 19.22 -6.86 -5.58
N ASP A 36 19.31 -6.74 -4.26
CA ASP A 36 18.78 -7.75 -3.34
C ASP A 36 17.26 -7.65 -3.25
N TYR A 37 16.68 -6.47 -3.45
CA TYR A 37 15.23 -6.30 -3.46
C TYR A 37 14.57 -7.02 -4.61
N SER A 38 14.99 -6.72 -5.84
CA SER A 38 14.43 -7.34 -7.04
C SER A 38 14.60 -8.88 -7.04
N LYS A 39 15.73 -9.39 -6.55
CA LYS A 39 16.00 -10.84 -6.42
C LYS A 39 15.11 -11.52 -5.37
N ASN A 40 14.72 -10.81 -4.32
CA ASN A 40 13.92 -11.36 -3.23
C ASN A 40 12.41 -11.21 -3.45
N LEU A 41 11.99 -10.40 -4.43
CA LEU A 41 10.59 -10.21 -4.77
C LEU A 41 10.02 -11.48 -5.42
N LYS A 42 9.02 -12.08 -4.78
CA LYS A 42 8.37 -13.32 -5.23
C LYS A 42 6.92 -13.06 -5.61
N LEU A 43 6.52 -13.47 -6.81
CA LEU A 43 5.11 -13.52 -7.21
C LEU A 43 4.43 -14.67 -6.45
N LEU A 44 3.35 -14.38 -5.73
CA LEU A 44 2.57 -15.36 -4.99
C LEU A 44 1.40 -15.91 -5.81
N GLY A 45 0.75 -15.06 -6.61
CA GLY A 45 -0.40 -15.44 -7.41
C GLY A 45 -1.00 -14.26 -8.17
N GLU A 46 -1.65 -14.58 -9.28
CA GLU A 46 -2.40 -13.63 -10.10
C GLU A 46 -3.90 -13.84 -9.88
N CYS A 47 -4.69 -12.78 -10.04
CA CYS A 47 -6.14 -12.86 -10.03
C CYS A 47 -6.75 -11.89 -11.05
N SER A 48 -7.61 -12.44 -11.92
CA SER A 48 -8.47 -11.72 -12.85
C SER A 48 -9.95 -11.78 -12.44
N THR A 49 -10.28 -12.56 -11.41
CA THR A 49 -11.65 -12.68 -10.86
C THR A 49 -11.66 -12.51 -9.34
N VAL A 50 -12.82 -12.16 -8.79
CA VAL A 50 -13.04 -12.04 -7.34
C VAL A 50 -12.76 -13.37 -6.62
N GLU A 51 -13.14 -14.49 -7.22
CA GLU A 51 -12.89 -15.83 -6.67
C GLU A 51 -11.40 -16.15 -6.61
N GLN A 52 -10.64 -15.81 -7.65
CA GLN A 52 -9.19 -15.97 -7.66
C GLN A 52 -8.52 -15.04 -6.63
N PHE A 53 -9.01 -13.82 -6.46
CA PHE A 53 -8.53 -12.92 -5.41
C PHE A 53 -8.68 -13.56 -4.03
N PHE A 54 -9.89 -14.03 -3.68
CA PHE A 54 -10.12 -14.66 -2.38
C PHE A 54 -9.36 -15.98 -2.25
N SER A 55 -9.26 -16.78 -3.32
CA SER A 55 -8.48 -18.01 -3.33
C SER A 55 -7.01 -17.76 -3.00
N ASN A 56 -6.41 -16.71 -3.56
CA ASN A 56 -5.04 -16.30 -3.20
C ASN A 56 -4.98 -15.73 -1.77
N TYR A 57 -5.89 -14.83 -1.41
CA TYR A 57 -5.86 -14.09 -0.15
C TYR A 57 -5.96 -14.99 1.09
N ILE A 58 -6.78 -16.05 1.07
CA ILE A 58 -6.94 -16.96 2.22
C ILE A 58 -5.65 -17.71 2.59
N TYR A 59 -4.71 -17.88 1.65
CA TYR A 59 -3.42 -18.53 1.89
C TYR A 59 -2.31 -17.55 2.31
N ILE A 60 -2.56 -16.24 2.21
CA ILE A 60 -1.64 -15.22 2.68
C ILE A 60 -1.80 -15.07 4.20
N GLN A 61 -0.69 -15.03 4.92
CA GLN A 61 -0.72 -14.78 6.36
C GLN A 61 -1.38 -13.45 6.67
N LYS A 62 -2.21 -13.41 7.71
CA LYS A 62 -2.78 -12.16 8.24
C LYS A 62 -1.65 -11.16 8.53
N PRO A 63 -1.80 -9.87 8.17
CA PRO A 63 -0.80 -8.83 8.43
C PRO A 63 -0.14 -8.87 9.81
N THR A 64 -0.92 -9.07 10.87
CA THR A 64 -0.40 -9.10 12.25
C THR A 64 0.48 -10.31 12.57
N ASN A 65 0.39 -11.38 11.76
CA ASN A 65 1.10 -12.64 11.96
C ASN A 65 2.34 -12.78 11.06
N ILE A 66 2.51 -11.86 10.10
CA ILE A 66 3.69 -11.82 9.24
C ILE A 66 4.89 -11.42 10.09
N GLU A 67 6.01 -12.13 9.92
CA GLU A 67 7.26 -11.81 10.61
C GLU A 67 7.74 -10.39 10.25
N SER A 68 8.30 -9.70 11.24
CA SER A 68 8.77 -8.34 11.08
C SER A 68 9.74 -8.19 9.90
N GLN A 69 9.72 -7.02 9.29
CA GLN A 69 10.57 -6.61 8.17
C GLN A 69 10.21 -7.22 6.81
N ASN A 70 9.27 -8.16 6.75
CA ASN A 70 8.74 -8.67 5.49
C ASN A 70 7.71 -7.72 4.88
N LYS A 71 7.55 -7.82 3.55
CA LYS A 71 6.55 -7.06 2.79
C LYS A 71 5.59 -7.98 2.06
N VAL A 72 4.32 -7.60 2.05
CA VAL A 72 3.30 -8.12 1.13
C VAL A 72 2.87 -7.00 0.22
N LEU A 73 2.77 -7.28 -1.06
CA LEU A 73 2.46 -6.28 -2.08
C LEU A 73 1.32 -6.79 -2.95
N PHE A 74 0.53 -5.86 -3.48
CA PHE A 74 -0.57 -6.17 -4.39
C PHE A 74 -0.59 -5.12 -5.50
N PHE A 75 -0.26 -5.53 -6.72
CA PHE A 75 -0.02 -4.64 -7.85
C PHE A 75 -0.83 -5.08 -9.06
N ARG A 76 -1.24 -4.13 -9.90
CA ARG A 76 -1.86 -4.45 -11.18
C ARG A 76 -0.93 -5.32 -12.01
N LYS A 77 -1.48 -6.26 -12.78
CA LYS A 77 -0.70 -7.12 -13.66
C LYS A 77 0.08 -6.29 -14.68
N GLY A 78 1.32 -6.67 -14.92
CA GLY A 78 2.27 -5.88 -15.72
C GLY A 78 2.87 -4.69 -14.97
N CYS A 79 2.46 -4.41 -13.73
CA CYS A 79 3.09 -3.41 -12.88
C CYS A 79 4.00 -4.04 -11.83
N THR A 80 5.30 -4.08 -12.12
CA THR A 80 6.30 -4.61 -11.18
C THR A 80 6.50 -3.61 -10.04
N PRO A 81 6.55 -4.03 -8.76
CA PRO A 81 6.71 -3.14 -7.61
C PRO A 81 8.16 -2.69 -7.41
N LEU A 82 8.72 -2.08 -8.47
CA LEU A 82 10.06 -1.51 -8.55
C LEU A 82 9.92 -0.02 -8.89
N TRP A 83 10.40 0.82 -7.98
CA TRP A 83 10.55 2.26 -8.18
C TRP A 83 11.27 2.66 -9.49
N GLU A 84 12.20 1.87 -10.04
CA GLU A 84 12.84 2.17 -11.34
C GLU A 84 11.88 2.12 -12.53
N GLU A 85 10.80 1.34 -12.43
CA GLU A 85 9.77 1.25 -13.47
C GLU A 85 8.78 2.43 -13.39
N TRP A 86 8.64 3.04 -12.22
CA TRP A 86 7.62 4.06 -11.92
C TRP A 86 8.22 5.43 -11.56
N LYS A 87 9.30 5.83 -12.22
CA LYS A 87 9.99 7.11 -11.93
C LYS A 87 9.08 8.33 -12.07
N CYS A 88 8.06 8.27 -12.91
CA CYS A 88 7.12 9.38 -13.09
C CYS A 88 6.03 9.45 -12.02
N GLY A 89 5.95 8.46 -11.13
CA GLY A 89 4.93 8.36 -10.10
C GLY A 89 5.34 8.89 -8.73
N GLY A 90 4.54 8.52 -7.75
CA GLY A 90 4.75 8.77 -6.34
C GLY A 90 3.90 7.85 -5.47
N CYS A 91 4.05 7.94 -4.16
CA CYS A 91 3.32 7.10 -3.23
C CYS A 91 2.74 7.88 -2.07
N TRP A 92 1.49 7.59 -1.76
CA TRP A 92 0.88 7.89 -0.46
C TRP A 92 1.36 6.89 0.57
N ILE A 93 1.57 7.33 1.80
CA ILE A 93 2.15 6.53 2.87
C ILE A 93 1.35 6.75 4.16
N LEU A 94 0.89 5.65 4.74
CA LEU A 94 0.25 5.61 6.05
C LEU A 94 1.16 4.89 7.04
N LEU A 95 1.49 5.58 8.13
CA LEU A 95 2.19 5.00 9.27
C LEU A 95 1.19 4.41 10.24
N VAL A 96 1.17 3.09 10.37
CA VAL A 96 0.36 2.38 11.35
C VAL A 96 1.15 2.26 12.64
N GLN A 97 0.79 3.09 13.63
CA GLN A 97 1.38 3.08 14.96
C GLN A 97 0.81 1.93 15.82
N SER A 98 1.42 1.71 16.98
CA SER A 98 1.12 0.55 17.85
C SER A 98 -0.32 0.50 18.36
N ASP A 99 -0.98 1.64 18.51
CA ASP A 99 -2.38 1.77 18.88
C ASP A 99 -3.35 1.39 17.74
N MET A 100 -2.98 1.69 16.49
CA MET A 100 -3.69 1.30 15.28
C MET A 100 -3.40 -0.13 14.84
N TYR A 101 -2.27 -0.72 15.25
CA TYR A 101 -1.80 -2.03 14.77
C TYR A 101 -2.81 -3.16 15.01
N LYS A 102 -3.64 -3.07 16.04
CA LYS A 102 -4.73 -4.04 16.29
C LYS A 102 -5.74 -4.13 15.15
N ASN A 103 -5.88 -3.06 14.36
CA ASN A 103 -6.77 -2.96 13.21
C ASN A 103 -6.04 -3.24 11.88
N LEU A 104 -4.74 -3.56 11.90
CA LEU A 104 -3.92 -3.68 10.69
C LEU A 104 -4.48 -4.71 9.69
N ASN A 105 -5.02 -5.84 10.19
CA ASN A 105 -5.64 -6.85 9.33
C ASN A 105 -6.81 -6.28 8.53
N LYS A 106 -7.69 -5.51 9.20
CA LYS A 106 -8.84 -4.87 8.55
C LYS A 106 -8.38 -3.76 7.59
N ILE A 107 -7.45 -2.91 8.02
CA ILE A 107 -6.91 -1.82 7.20
C ILE A 107 -6.34 -2.37 5.88
N TRP A 108 -5.57 -3.47 5.95
CA TRP A 108 -5.02 -4.09 4.75
C TRP A 108 -6.11 -4.73 3.88
N GLU A 109 -7.08 -5.42 4.48
CA GLU A 109 -8.20 -6.03 3.76
C GLU A 109 -9.06 -4.98 3.05
N ASP A 110 -9.47 -3.91 3.74
CA ASP A 110 -10.22 -2.80 3.17
C ASP A 110 -9.47 -2.18 1.99
N LEU A 111 -8.15 -2.02 2.11
CA LEU A 111 -7.31 -1.49 1.04
C LEU A 111 -7.28 -2.41 -0.19
N LEU A 112 -7.11 -3.71 0.01
CA LEU A 112 -7.12 -4.69 -1.09
C LEU A 112 -8.49 -4.74 -1.78
N LEU A 113 -9.57 -4.76 -1.00
CA LEU A 113 -10.94 -4.71 -1.52
C LEU A 113 -11.21 -3.39 -2.27
N GLY A 114 -10.69 -2.27 -1.76
CA GLY A 114 -10.74 -0.98 -2.43
C GLY A 114 -9.98 -0.95 -3.76
N CYS A 115 -8.88 -1.71 -3.88
CA CYS A 115 -8.15 -1.87 -5.13
C CYS A 115 -8.96 -2.66 -6.16
N ILE A 116 -9.39 -3.88 -5.83
CA ILE A 116 -10.11 -4.74 -6.79
C ILE A 116 -11.53 -4.24 -7.09
N GLY A 117 -12.12 -3.46 -6.19
CA GLY A 117 -13.41 -2.79 -6.39
C GLY A 117 -13.31 -1.46 -7.14
N GLU A 118 -12.11 -1.04 -7.52
CA GLU A 118 -11.85 0.24 -8.22
C GLU A 118 -12.35 1.48 -7.45
N ASN A 119 -12.35 1.42 -6.11
CA ASN A 119 -12.85 2.50 -5.25
C ASN A 119 -11.99 3.78 -5.31
N PHE A 120 -10.75 3.68 -5.80
CA PHE A 120 -9.89 4.84 -6.06
C PHE A 120 -10.30 5.63 -7.32
N GLY A 121 -11.22 5.13 -8.14
CA GLY A 121 -11.63 5.75 -9.39
C GLY A 121 -10.58 5.61 -10.49
N ASN A 122 -10.32 6.69 -11.26
CA ASN A 122 -9.34 6.68 -12.37
C ASN A 122 -8.01 6.06 -11.90
N SER A 123 -7.65 4.95 -12.54
CA SER A 123 -6.75 3.88 -12.11
C SER A 123 -5.25 4.23 -12.02
N ASN A 124 -4.92 5.47 -11.68
CA ASN A 124 -3.54 5.89 -11.46
C ASN A 124 -2.85 5.07 -10.36
N ILE A 125 -3.63 4.44 -9.47
CA ILE A 125 -3.11 3.46 -8.51
C ILE A 125 -2.64 2.21 -9.25
N ILE A 126 -1.34 1.93 -9.13
CA ILE A 126 -0.69 0.76 -9.74
C ILE A 126 -0.45 -0.37 -8.74
N GLY A 127 -0.46 -0.07 -7.45
CA GLY A 127 -0.30 -1.08 -6.42
C GLY A 127 -0.22 -0.54 -5.01
N VAL A 128 -0.25 -1.46 -4.06
CA VAL A 128 -0.17 -1.19 -2.63
C VAL A 128 0.88 -2.09 -1.98
N VAL A 129 1.56 -1.55 -0.97
CA VAL A 129 2.64 -2.22 -0.24
C VAL A 129 2.30 -2.20 1.24
N LEU A 130 2.36 -3.36 1.88
CA LEU A 130 2.36 -3.49 3.33
C LEU A 130 3.75 -3.92 3.79
N SER A 131 4.42 -3.06 4.54
CA SER A 131 5.71 -3.35 5.18
C SER A 131 5.52 -3.52 6.69
N ILE A 132 5.73 -4.74 7.20
CA ILE A 132 5.67 -5.00 8.64
C ILE A 132 6.95 -4.50 9.30
N ARG A 133 6.81 -3.77 10.41
CA ARG A 133 7.94 -3.25 11.19
C ARG A 133 7.97 -3.88 12.57
N ARG A 134 9.08 -3.69 13.27
CA ARG A 134 9.22 -4.09 14.67
C ARG A 134 8.27 -3.26 15.55
N ASN A 135 8.10 -3.67 16.81
CA ASN A 135 7.34 -2.94 17.83
C ASN A 135 5.87 -2.70 17.47
N ARG A 136 5.24 -3.67 16.78
CA ARG A 136 3.84 -3.59 16.33
C ARG A 136 3.59 -2.29 15.56
N LYS A 137 4.42 -2.00 14.57
CA LYS A 137 4.24 -0.90 13.63
C LYS A 137 4.18 -1.45 12.22
N ALA A 138 3.53 -0.74 11.31
CA ALA A 138 3.56 -1.06 9.90
C ALA A 138 3.58 0.21 9.05
N VAL A 139 4.04 0.07 7.82
CA VAL A 139 3.97 1.13 6.80
C VAL A 139 3.13 0.59 5.66
N ILE A 140 2.09 1.34 5.29
CA ILE A 140 1.27 1.07 4.12
C ILE A 140 1.60 2.12 3.07
N GLU A 141 1.89 1.69 1.85
CA GLU A 141 2.19 2.57 0.72
C GLU A 141 1.18 2.31 -0.41
N ILE A 142 0.72 3.37 -1.06
CA ILE A 142 -0.18 3.31 -2.21
C ILE A 142 0.54 4.00 -3.36
N TRP A 143 0.92 3.23 -4.37
CA TRP A 143 1.76 3.66 -5.47
C TRP A 143 0.90 4.14 -6.64
N MET A 144 1.33 5.26 -7.23
CA MET A 144 0.68 5.92 -8.35
C MET A 144 1.59 5.90 -9.58
N ARG A 145 1.02 5.78 -10.77
CA ARG A 145 1.74 5.75 -12.05
C ARG A 145 2.38 7.10 -12.38
N ASP A 146 1.66 8.18 -12.13
CA ASP A 146 2.10 9.54 -12.37
C ASP A 146 1.88 10.47 -11.16
N ARG A 147 2.29 11.73 -11.32
CA ARG A 147 2.20 12.80 -10.31
C ARG A 147 1.14 13.83 -10.68
N ASP A 148 0.08 13.45 -11.38
CA ASP A 148 -1.02 14.37 -11.62
C ASP A 148 -1.62 14.83 -10.27
N GLU A 149 -1.67 16.15 -10.06
CA GLU A 149 -2.04 16.73 -8.76
C GLU A 149 -3.50 16.46 -8.39
N GLU A 150 -4.41 16.49 -9.36
CA GLU A 150 -5.83 16.21 -9.13
C GLU A 150 -6.03 14.75 -8.72
N GLN A 151 -5.41 13.83 -9.46
CA GLN A 151 -5.46 12.40 -9.14
C GLN A 151 -4.77 12.08 -7.82
N LYS A 152 -3.65 12.76 -7.49
CA LYS A 152 -2.97 12.63 -6.19
C LYS A 152 -3.90 12.99 -5.04
N ILE A 153 -4.54 14.16 -5.10
CA ILE A 153 -5.47 14.62 -4.05
C ILE A 153 -6.65 13.68 -3.93
N LYS A 154 -7.25 13.28 -5.07
CA LYS A 154 -8.37 12.34 -5.11
C LYS A 154 -8.00 10.99 -4.49
N ALA A 155 -6.82 10.44 -4.82
CA ALA A 155 -6.35 9.19 -4.25
C ALA A 155 -6.20 9.25 -2.73
N GLY A 156 -5.70 10.37 -2.19
CA GLY A 156 -5.62 10.59 -0.75
C GLY A 156 -6.99 10.62 -0.06
N GLU A 157 -7.96 11.32 -0.66
CA GLU A 157 -9.34 11.36 -0.13
C GLU A 157 -10.04 9.99 -0.18
N GLU A 158 -9.89 9.25 -1.29
CA GLU A 158 -10.45 7.90 -1.39
C GLU A 158 -9.78 6.93 -0.41
N LEU A 159 -8.47 7.03 -0.22
CA LEU A 159 -7.75 6.25 0.80
C LEU A 159 -8.33 6.47 2.20
N ARG A 160 -8.58 7.73 2.57
CA ARG A 160 -9.18 8.07 3.86
C ARG A 160 -10.58 7.44 4.02
N LYS A 161 -11.41 7.47 2.97
CA LYS A 161 -12.75 6.88 2.97
C LYS A 161 -12.70 5.36 3.06
N ILE A 162 -11.86 4.72 2.25
CA ILE A 162 -11.72 3.25 2.19
C ILE A 162 -11.33 2.70 3.57
N LEU A 163 -10.43 3.36 4.27
CA LEU A 163 -9.93 2.88 5.56
C LEU A 163 -10.84 3.25 6.75
N ASP A 164 -11.93 3.99 6.51
CA ASP A 164 -12.85 4.52 7.55
C ASP A 164 -12.10 5.13 8.75
N LEU A 165 -10.99 5.81 8.47
CA LEU A 165 -10.15 6.38 9.51
C LEU A 165 -10.73 7.73 9.92
N LYS A 166 -11.00 7.88 11.22
CA LYS A 166 -11.42 9.15 11.78
C LYS A 166 -10.33 10.20 11.50
N PRO A 167 -10.70 11.41 11.04
CA PRO A 167 -9.74 12.43 10.65
C PRO A 167 -8.89 12.96 11.82
N ASP A 168 -9.31 12.72 13.06
CA ASP A 168 -8.62 13.19 14.25
C ASP A 168 -7.21 12.56 14.34
N ASN A 169 -6.19 13.38 14.10
CA ASN A 169 -4.76 13.06 14.16
C ASN A 169 -4.22 12.10 13.09
N LEU A 170 -4.94 11.90 11.97
CA LEU A 170 -4.45 11.07 10.87
C LEU A 170 -3.58 11.90 9.91
N ILE A 171 -2.29 11.56 9.86
CA ILE A 171 -1.34 12.15 8.90
C ILE A 171 -0.99 11.08 7.88
N PHE A 172 -1.28 11.38 6.61
CA PHE A 172 -0.71 10.65 5.48
C PHE A 172 0.52 11.39 4.99
N TYR A 173 1.48 10.66 4.44
CA TYR A 173 2.64 11.27 3.81
C TYR A 173 2.59 11.01 2.31
N TYR A 174 3.19 11.89 1.51
CA TYR A 174 3.39 11.64 0.08
C TYR A 174 4.85 11.83 -0.30
N LYS A 175 5.34 10.99 -1.21
CA LYS A 175 6.69 11.11 -1.77
C LYS A 175 6.75 10.66 -3.23
N ASP A 176 7.47 11.43 -4.03
CA ASP A 176 7.78 11.08 -5.43
C ASP A 176 8.77 9.91 -5.51
N HIS A 177 8.55 8.99 -6.44
CA HIS A 177 9.45 7.83 -6.62
C HIS A 177 10.90 8.24 -6.97
N VAL A 178 11.12 9.34 -7.71
CA VAL A 178 12.47 9.87 -8.00
C VAL A 178 13.22 10.32 -6.73
N ARG A 179 12.50 10.88 -5.76
CA ARG A 179 13.11 11.29 -4.50
C ARG A 179 13.45 10.06 -3.67
N SER A 180 12.58 9.04 -3.69
CA SER A 180 12.91 7.75 -3.09
C SER A 180 14.18 7.18 -3.72
N LEU A 181 14.29 7.17 -5.06
CA LEU A 181 15.46 6.79 -5.86
C LEU A 181 16.77 7.42 -5.37
N THR A 182 16.74 8.71 -5.13
CA THR A 182 17.93 9.47 -4.74
C THR A 182 18.32 9.21 -3.27
N GLU A 183 17.34 8.94 -2.40
CA GLU A 183 17.55 8.85 -0.95
C GLU A 183 17.56 7.41 -0.40
N GLY A 184 17.23 6.42 -1.22
CA GLY A 184 17.16 5.01 -0.83
C GLY A 184 16.06 4.69 0.20
N SER A 185 15.09 5.57 0.39
CA SER A 185 14.01 5.42 1.37
C SER A 185 12.71 6.05 0.88
N THR A 186 11.58 5.38 1.13
CA THR A 186 10.24 5.93 0.85
C THR A 186 9.80 6.96 1.91
N MET A 187 10.32 6.89 3.14
CA MET A 187 9.86 7.74 4.24
C MET A 187 10.63 9.05 4.39
N LYS A 188 11.96 9.00 4.21
CA LYS A 188 12.83 10.16 4.39
C LYS A 188 12.35 11.31 3.50
N GLY A 189 12.24 12.53 4.04
CA GLY A 189 11.82 13.70 3.24
C GLY A 189 10.39 13.63 2.64
N SER A 190 9.54 12.72 3.10
CA SER A 190 8.13 12.66 2.68
C SER A 190 7.34 13.83 3.28
N MET A 191 6.37 14.34 2.51
CA MET A 191 5.56 15.50 2.90
C MET A 191 4.29 15.04 3.63
N GLY A 192 4.02 15.58 4.81
CA GLY A 192 2.80 15.27 5.56
C GLY A 192 1.56 16.01 5.02
N TYR A 193 0.43 15.30 5.01
CA TYR A 193 -0.90 15.76 4.61
C TYR A 193 -1.88 15.40 5.71
N GLN A 194 -2.59 16.42 6.20
CA GLN A 194 -3.63 16.26 7.20
C GLN A 194 -4.98 16.58 6.54
N PHE A 195 -5.92 15.65 6.68
CA PHE A 195 -7.27 15.83 6.18
C PHE A 195 -8.05 16.70 7.16
N VAL A 196 -8.30 17.96 6.76
CA VAL A 196 -9.24 18.81 7.48
C VAL A 196 -10.64 18.40 7.02
N GLY A 197 -11.57 18.11 7.93
CA GLY A 197 -12.97 17.87 7.58
C GLY A 197 -13.54 19.15 6.95
N THR A 198 -13.75 19.18 5.64
CA THR A 198 -13.81 20.43 4.88
C THR A 198 -15.21 20.80 4.38
N PRO A 199 -15.34 22.00 3.78
CA PRO A 199 -15.94 22.03 2.45
C PRO A 199 -15.05 22.65 1.34
N VAL A 200 -13.75 22.86 1.56
CA VAL A 200 -12.79 23.40 0.57
C VAL A 200 -11.57 22.44 0.41
N PRO A 201 -10.91 22.33 -0.76
CA PRO A 201 -9.94 21.29 -1.05
C PRO A 201 -8.79 21.20 -0.04
N THR A 202 -8.38 19.96 0.23
CA THR A 202 -7.38 19.54 1.21
C THR A 202 -6.16 20.48 1.22
N PRO A 203 -5.92 21.24 2.29
CA PRO A 203 -4.81 22.17 2.34
C PRO A 203 -3.47 21.42 2.42
N MET A 204 -2.52 21.80 1.56
CA MET A 204 -1.11 21.43 1.76
C MET A 204 -0.60 22.14 3.02
N ILE A 205 0.10 21.41 3.91
CA ILE A 205 0.90 22.04 4.95
C ILE A 205 2.16 22.59 4.27
N THR A 206 2.06 23.80 3.69
CA THR A 206 3.24 24.53 3.23
C THR A 206 3.87 25.25 4.42
N ASN A 207 4.96 24.67 4.93
CA ASN A 207 5.98 25.29 5.78
C ASN A 207 5.47 26.17 6.93
N ALA A 208 5.13 25.55 8.07
CA ALA A 208 5.60 25.96 9.40
C ALA A 208 5.06 24.99 10.46
N ILE A 209 5.96 24.14 10.96
CA ILE A 209 5.93 23.55 12.30
C ILE A 209 4.76 22.59 12.60
N ASN A 210 4.99 21.30 12.34
CA ASN A 210 5.22 20.37 13.44
C ASN A 210 6.04 19.19 12.94
N ASN A 211 7.28 19.16 13.42
CA ASN A 211 8.15 18.02 13.32
C ASN A 211 7.36 16.82 13.86
N ALA A 212 7.10 15.80 13.03
CA ALA A 212 7.39 14.47 13.53
C ALA A 212 8.82 14.62 14.07
N THR A 213 9.00 14.53 15.38
CA THR A 213 10.28 14.87 15.99
C THR A 213 11.35 14.16 15.19
N ILE A 214 12.50 14.80 14.97
CA ILE A 214 13.61 14.11 14.31
C ILE A 214 13.84 12.74 14.98
N GLU A 215 13.49 12.57 16.27
CA GLU A 215 13.35 11.28 16.95
C GLU A 215 12.25 10.33 16.44
N GLU A 216 11.05 10.74 16.07
CA GLU A 216 10.03 9.85 15.49
C GLU A 216 10.43 9.34 14.11
N ILE A 217 11.04 10.20 13.28
CA ILE A 217 11.58 9.83 11.97
C ILE A 217 12.86 9.00 12.15
N LYS A 218 13.77 9.38 13.06
CA LYS A 218 14.93 8.54 13.41
C LYS A 218 14.51 7.22 14.03
N ASN A 219 13.48 7.14 14.85
CA ASN A 219 12.94 5.88 15.35
C ASN A 219 12.28 5.03 14.25
N LEU A 220 12.04 5.58 13.05
CA LEU A 220 11.60 4.85 11.87
C LEU A 220 12.78 4.51 10.94
N GLU A 221 13.82 5.36 10.88
CA GLU A 221 15.06 5.17 10.10
C GLU A 221 16.07 4.23 10.83
N ASP A 222 16.19 4.31 12.16
CA ASP A 222 16.99 3.44 13.04
C ASP A 222 16.40 2.02 13.19
N LEU A 223 15.27 1.76 12.54
CA LEU A 223 14.68 0.42 12.39
C LEU A 223 15.18 -0.31 11.13
N ASP A 224 16.04 0.31 10.31
CA ASP A 224 16.84 -0.38 9.31
C ASP A 224 18.12 -0.98 9.94
N ILE A 225 17.91 -2.05 10.71
CA ILE A 225 18.90 -3.12 10.96
C ILE A 225 18.22 -4.45 10.66
#